data_AF-A0AA35PUP5-F1
#
_entry.id   AF-A0AA35PUP5-F1
#
_cell.length_a   1.000
_cell.length_b   1.000
_cell.length_c   1.000
_cell.angle_alpha   90.00
_cell.angle_beta   90.00
_cell.angle_gamma   90.00
#
_symmetry.space_group_name_H-M   'P 1'
#
loop_
_entity.id
_entity.type
_entity.pdbx_description
1 polymer ?
#
loop_
_entity_poly.entity_id
_entity_poly.type
_entity_poly.pdbx_seq_one_letter_code
_entity_poly.pdbx_strand_id
1 'polypeptide(L)'
;MKLPLALVAVPSLVTASTIFQHAPLKPRIVVLTDITQASWEPDDMQSMVHLFASADLFEIEALIATSGWSIPPEPLGPNHIRDVIESYRSDLPNLMKRSNQAAFEKSEDRQKIGYWPSPEYLESVIRNVDEADERPIYVGVWGGANVLAQSIWDVRRTRSEAELSAFLSKLRVYAITDQDRDQGAPYTNSSQFWMRNTFPELFYISSESAWVAYGRTIRDTYWDSHYVTEIQGKGALGKKYPKWRYIAEGDSPCFAYVWPGLNDPEDPRQSSFAGRFSWELTPDNVTTTWTDSSPQTAAWSKESVTSLLPYHINDFIARMNWAANGVGNRNPVAALQGKGGFSPVALKARPGDVVGLSAEGSRDEDGDSLTFDWHHDKGAGGYYGDLSLEGKDTPNLSLRIPRNTSRTKIHIISRVVDNGTPPLASFRRAIISVN
;
A
#
# COMPACT_ATOMS: atom_id res chain seq x y z
N MET A 1 -67.75 -7.78 -27.88
CA MET A 1 -67.05 -8.50 -26.81
C MET A 1 -65.57 -8.58 -27.21
N LYS A 2 -64.72 -7.70 -26.67
CA LYS A 2 -63.27 -7.63 -26.99
C LYS A 2 -62.52 -8.33 -25.86
N LEU A 3 -61.73 -9.36 -26.16
CA LEU A 3 -60.77 -9.96 -25.22
C LEU A 3 -59.55 -9.02 -25.09
N PRO A 4 -58.96 -8.85 -23.90
CA PRO A 4 -57.71 -8.12 -23.75
C PRO A 4 -56.52 -9.05 -24.04
N LEU A 5 -55.58 -8.54 -24.84
CA LEU A 5 -54.28 -9.15 -25.11
C LEU A 5 -53.38 -8.89 -23.89
N ALA A 6 -53.03 -9.94 -23.13
CA ALA A 6 -52.08 -9.83 -22.03
C ALA A 6 -50.65 -9.78 -22.60
N LEU A 7 -50.00 -8.62 -22.45
CA LEU A 7 -48.59 -8.43 -22.78
C LEU A 7 -47.75 -9.05 -21.66
N VAL A 8 -47.19 -10.24 -21.90
CA VAL A 8 -46.21 -10.86 -21.00
C VAL A 8 -44.88 -10.13 -21.21
N ALA A 9 -44.50 -9.28 -20.24
CA ALA A 9 -43.17 -8.70 -20.20
C ALA A 9 -42.16 -9.79 -19.86
N VAL A 10 -41.35 -10.19 -20.84
CA VAL A 10 -40.18 -11.04 -20.61
C VAL A 10 -39.12 -10.16 -19.93
N PRO A 11 -38.66 -10.47 -18.70
CA PRO A 11 -37.60 -9.70 -18.09
C PRO A 11 -36.34 -9.90 -18.94
N SER A 12 -35.85 -8.81 -19.50
CA SER A 12 -34.55 -8.78 -20.18
C SER A 12 -33.49 -9.16 -19.15
N LEU A 13 -32.82 -10.29 -19.38
CA LEU A 13 -31.60 -10.65 -18.65
C LEU A 13 -30.60 -9.50 -18.84
N VAL A 14 -30.43 -8.69 -17.81
CA VAL A 14 -29.27 -7.82 -17.70
C VAL A 14 -28.09 -8.76 -17.45
N THR A 15 -27.34 -9.04 -18.51
CA THR A 15 -26.02 -9.66 -18.39
C THR A 15 -25.16 -8.72 -17.56
N ALA A 16 -24.99 -9.02 -16.28
CA ALA A 16 -24.01 -8.37 -15.42
C ALA A 16 -22.62 -8.77 -15.92
N SER A 17 -22.04 -7.97 -16.81
CA SER A 17 -20.69 -8.19 -17.32
C SER A 17 -20.06 -6.85 -17.65
N THR A 18 -19.71 -6.08 -16.61
CA THR A 18 -18.66 -5.04 -16.66
C THR A 18 -18.23 -4.68 -15.23
N ILE A 19 -17.65 -5.61 -14.47
CA ILE A 19 -17.07 -5.25 -13.15
C ILE A 19 -15.59 -4.85 -13.25
N PHE A 20 -14.89 -5.22 -14.33
CA PHE A 20 -13.62 -4.58 -14.72
C PHE A 20 -13.66 -4.24 -16.20
N GLN A 21 -13.73 -2.95 -16.53
CA GLN A 21 -13.66 -2.53 -17.93
C GLN A 21 -12.22 -2.63 -18.45
N HIS A 22 -11.20 -2.46 -17.60
CA HIS A 22 -9.76 -2.80 -17.78
C HIS A 22 -9.07 -2.84 -16.41
N ALA A 23 -8.01 -3.65 -16.23
CA ALA A 23 -7.17 -3.60 -15.02
C ALA A 23 -6.49 -2.23 -14.90
N PRO A 24 -6.52 -1.57 -13.73
CA PRO A 24 -5.91 -0.26 -13.53
C PRO A 24 -4.38 -0.34 -13.60
N LEU A 25 -3.75 0.78 -13.91
CA LEU A 25 -2.30 0.92 -13.82
C LEU A 25 -1.84 0.77 -12.37
N LYS A 26 -0.65 0.21 -12.18
CA LYS A 26 -0.04 0.07 -10.87
C LYS A 26 0.37 1.45 -10.32
N PRO A 27 0.38 1.67 -8.99
CA PRO A 27 1.14 2.76 -8.40
C PRO A 27 2.63 2.64 -8.75
N ARG A 28 3.28 3.77 -9.02
CA ARG A 28 4.70 3.86 -9.36
C ARG A 28 5.50 4.06 -8.08
N ILE A 29 6.51 3.23 -7.85
CA ILE A 29 7.32 3.29 -6.64
C ILE A 29 8.81 3.37 -6.94
N VAL A 30 9.53 4.10 -6.10
CA VAL A 30 10.99 4.11 -6.02
C VAL A 30 11.39 3.72 -4.61
N VAL A 31 12.37 2.84 -4.47
CA VAL A 31 12.87 2.39 -3.17
C VAL A 31 14.30 2.90 -2.97
N LEU A 32 14.52 3.63 -1.88
CA LEU A 32 15.85 4.00 -1.38
C LEU A 32 16.13 3.16 -0.14
N THR A 33 17.07 2.23 -0.23
CA THR A 33 17.31 1.21 0.80
C THR A 33 18.78 1.14 1.17
N ASP A 34 19.08 1.06 2.45
CA ASP A 34 20.41 0.79 2.97
C ASP A 34 20.68 -0.72 3.15
N ILE A 35 19.97 -1.53 2.37
CA ILE A 35 20.12 -2.99 2.31
C ILE A 35 21.57 -3.42 2.34
N THR A 36 21.85 -4.26 3.33
CA THR A 36 23.18 -4.77 3.62
C THR A 36 23.12 -6.26 3.92
N GLN A 37 24.21 -6.81 4.43
CA GLN A 37 24.26 -8.19 4.88
C GLN A 37 23.19 -8.45 5.95
N ALA A 38 22.44 -9.54 5.78
CA ALA A 38 21.33 -9.88 6.69
C ALA A 38 21.77 -10.17 8.14
N SER A 39 23.05 -10.41 8.40
CA SER A 39 23.60 -10.51 9.75
C SER A 39 23.67 -9.15 10.47
N TRP A 40 23.65 -8.05 9.71
CA TRP A 40 23.70 -6.68 10.22
C TRP A 40 22.29 -6.08 10.34
N GLU A 41 21.65 -5.79 9.21
CA GLU A 41 20.31 -5.19 9.04
C GLU A 41 19.45 -6.19 8.23
N PRO A 42 18.71 -7.10 8.87
CA PRO A 42 17.96 -8.12 8.14
C PRO A 42 16.67 -7.62 7.50
N ASP A 43 16.09 -6.52 7.98
CA ASP A 43 14.75 -6.07 7.62
C ASP A 43 14.65 -5.51 6.20
N ASP A 44 15.64 -4.79 5.66
CA ASP A 44 15.60 -4.40 4.24
C ASP A 44 15.53 -5.62 3.32
N MET A 45 16.25 -6.70 3.65
CA MET A 45 16.21 -7.96 2.90
C MET A 45 14.82 -8.61 3.01
N GLN A 46 14.20 -8.57 4.20
CA GLN A 46 12.83 -9.06 4.41
C GLN A 46 11.81 -8.25 3.60
N SER A 47 11.88 -6.93 3.69
CA SER A 47 11.03 -5.97 2.97
C SER A 47 11.18 -6.13 1.45
N MET A 48 12.40 -6.33 0.95
CA MET A 48 12.67 -6.56 -0.48
C MET A 48 12.07 -7.88 -0.97
N VAL A 49 12.18 -8.96 -0.19
CA VAL A 49 11.55 -10.25 -0.52
C VAL A 49 10.03 -10.10 -0.61
N HIS A 50 9.41 -9.42 0.35
CA HIS A 50 7.96 -9.16 0.34
C HIS A 50 7.54 -8.28 -0.84
N LEU A 51 8.30 -7.22 -1.14
CA LEU A 51 8.06 -6.38 -2.31
C LEU A 51 8.07 -7.20 -3.61
N PHE A 52 9.05 -8.08 -3.81
CA PHE A 52 9.13 -8.89 -5.03
C PHE A 52 8.09 -10.00 -5.11
N ALA A 53 7.71 -10.60 -3.99
CA ALA A 53 6.52 -11.46 -3.91
C ALA A 53 5.23 -10.69 -4.25
N SER A 54 5.26 -9.35 -4.20
CA SER A 54 4.16 -8.44 -4.48
C SER A 54 4.36 -7.57 -5.73
N ALA A 55 5.31 -7.92 -6.60
CA ALA A 55 5.69 -7.09 -7.75
C ALA A 55 4.56 -6.92 -8.78
N ASP A 56 3.52 -7.75 -8.74
CA ASP A 56 2.33 -7.58 -9.58
C ASP A 56 1.40 -6.43 -9.14
N LEU A 57 1.64 -5.84 -7.97
CA LEU A 57 0.89 -4.70 -7.45
C LEU A 57 1.57 -3.36 -7.69
N PHE A 58 2.89 -3.33 -7.91
CA PHE A 58 3.67 -2.09 -8.01
C PHE A 58 4.44 -1.99 -9.33
N GLU A 59 4.50 -0.78 -9.90
CA GLU A 59 5.43 -0.46 -10.98
C GLU A 59 6.72 0.05 -10.33
N ILE A 60 7.67 -0.87 -10.13
CA ILE A 60 8.95 -0.59 -9.46
C ILE A 60 9.84 0.15 -10.46
N GLU A 61 10.11 1.42 -10.22
CA GLU A 61 10.79 2.32 -11.16
C GLU A 61 12.27 2.56 -10.84
N ALA A 62 12.67 2.28 -9.61
CA ALA A 62 14.08 2.22 -9.23
C ALA A 62 14.22 1.50 -7.88
N LEU A 63 15.33 0.76 -7.77
CA LEU A 63 15.80 0.16 -6.53
C LEU A 63 17.21 0.69 -6.28
N ILE A 64 17.35 1.59 -5.31
CA ILE A 64 18.57 2.35 -5.10
C ILE A 64 19.16 2.00 -3.74
N ALA A 65 20.35 1.39 -3.75
CA ALA A 65 21.16 1.24 -2.56
C ALA A 65 21.68 2.61 -2.11
N THR A 66 21.40 2.99 -0.87
CA THR A 66 21.72 4.29 -0.27
C THR A 66 22.34 4.12 1.12
N SER A 67 22.77 5.20 1.76
CA SER A 67 23.29 5.18 3.14
C SER A 67 22.16 5.16 4.17
N GLY A 68 22.47 4.82 5.42
CA GLY A 68 21.59 4.99 6.57
C GLY A 68 22.39 4.91 7.87
N TRP A 69 21.74 5.01 9.01
CA TRP A 69 22.39 5.04 10.33
C TRP A 69 22.92 3.67 10.76
N SER A 70 22.46 2.60 10.12
CA SER A 70 22.75 1.22 10.45
C SER A 70 23.40 0.48 9.28
N ILE A 71 24.40 1.11 8.68
CA ILE A 71 25.24 0.49 7.64
C ILE A 71 26.55 -0.02 8.23
N PRO A 72 27.06 -1.19 7.79
CA PRO A 72 28.40 -1.63 8.17
C PRO A 72 29.48 -0.73 7.54
N PRO A 73 30.75 -0.82 7.99
CA PRO A 73 31.87 -0.08 7.39
C PRO A 73 32.20 -0.45 5.94
N GLU A 74 31.57 -1.51 5.42
CA GLU A 74 31.78 -2.00 4.05
C GLU A 74 30.97 -1.19 3.03
N PRO A 75 31.32 -1.24 1.72
CA PRO A 75 30.58 -0.51 0.69
C PRO A 75 29.11 -0.93 0.66
N LEU A 76 28.22 0.04 0.41
CA LEU A 76 26.80 -0.20 0.16
C LEU A 76 26.63 -1.30 -0.89
N GLY A 77 25.64 -2.17 -0.70
CA GLY A 77 25.53 -3.41 -1.45
C GLY A 77 24.38 -3.43 -2.47
N PRO A 78 24.48 -2.77 -3.65
CA PRO A 78 23.53 -3.00 -4.75
C PRO A 78 23.54 -4.47 -5.20
N ASN A 79 24.58 -5.22 -4.86
CA ASN A 79 24.63 -6.67 -5.05
C ASN A 79 23.57 -7.41 -4.23
N HIS A 80 23.19 -6.93 -3.04
CA HIS A 80 22.11 -7.55 -2.27
C HIS A 80 20.76 -7.41 -2.98
N ILE A 81 20.49 -6.27 -3.61
CA ILE A 81 19.30 -6.09 -4.46
C ILE A 81 19.32 -7.11 -5.61
N ARG A 82 20.44 -7.23 -6.33
CA ARG A 82 20.62 -8.19 -7.43
C ARG A 82 20.42 -9.64 -6.98
N ASP A 83 20.90 -9.99 -5.78
CA ASP A 83 20.70 -11.31 -5.18
C ASP A 83 19.22 -11.66 -4.96
N VAL A 84 18.40 -10.69 -4.55
CA VAL A 84 16.95 -10.89 -4.42
C VAL A 84 16.30 -10.95 -5.80
N ILE A 85 16.77 -10.14 -6.77
CA ILE A 85 16.27 -10.21 -8.16
C ILE A 85 16.52 -11.59 -8.76
N GLU A 86 17.67 -12.22 -8.50
CA GLU A 86 17.95 -13.58 -8.98
C GLU A 86 17.03 -14.62 -8.31
N SER A 87 16.68 -14.40 -7.04
CA SER A 87 15.72 -15.24 -6.34
C SER A 87 14.30 -15.06 -6.91
N TYR A 88 13.91 -13.82 -7.21
CA TYR A 88 12.68 -13.51 -7.93
C TYR A 88 12.66 -14.16 -9.31
N ARG A 89 13.73 -14.04 -10.11
CA ARG A 89 13.88 -14.66 -11.43
C ARG A 89 13.63 -16.17 -11.36
N SER A 90 14.12 -16.83 -10.32
CA SER A 90 13.91 -18.27 -10.10
C SER A 90 12.44 -18.63 -9.83
N ASP A 91 11.72 -17.81 -9.07
CA ASP A 91 10.32 -18.04 -8.70
C ASP A 91 9.32 -17.46 -9.72
N LEU A 92 9.76 -16.58 -10.61
CA LEU A 92 8.93 -15.84 -11.56
C LEU A 92 8.05 -16.72 -12.47
N PRO A 93 8.54 -17.84 -13.03
CA PRO A 93 7.68 -18.75 -13.81
C PRO A 93 6.49 -19.30 -13.02
N ASN A 94 6.62 -19.40 -11.69
CA ASN A 94 5.53 -19.81 -10.82
C ASN A 94 4.61 -18.63 -10.47
N LEU A 95 5.17 -17.47 -10.13
CA LEU A 95 4.41 -16.24 -9.83
C LEU A 95 3.49 -15.84 -10.99
N MET A 96 3.99 -15.89 -12.23
CA MET A 96 3.26 -15.55 -13.46
C MET A 96 1.99 -16.38 -13.67
N LYS A 97 1.88 -17.59 -13.10
CA LYS A 97 0.69 -18.44 -13.21
C LYS A 97 -0.53 -17.82 -12.55
N ARG A 98 -0.34 -17.01 -11.48
CA ARG A 98 -1.42 -16.32 -10.76
C ARG A 98 -2.30 -15.50 -11.71
N SER A 99 -1.68 -14.77 -12.63
CA SER A 99 -2.37 -13.90 -13.59
C SER A 99 -2.42 -14.47 -15.01
N ASN A 100 -2.08 -15.75 -15.18
CA ASN A 100 -1.94 -16.41 -16.48
C ASN A 100 -1.02 -15.64 -17.44
N GLN A 101 0.02 -15.00 -16.92
CA GLN A 101 0.99 -14.28 -17.74
C GLN A 101 1.87 -15.28 -18.49
N ALA A 102 1.83 -15.24 -19.82
CA ALA A 102 2.59 -16.18 -20.67
C ALA A 102 3.91 -15.60 -21.18
N ALA A 103 4.04 -14.27 -21.24
CA ALA A 103 5.22 -13.57 -21.74
C ALA A 103 5.30 -12.16 -21.16
N PHE A 104 6.48 -11.54 -21.24
CA PHE A 104 6.66 -10.13 -20.93
C PHE A 104 6.24 -9.25 -22.10
N GLU A 105 5.75 -8.05 -21.78
CA GLU A 105 5.43 -7.04 -22.78
C GLU A 105 6.72 -6.51 -23.44
N LYS A 106 6.62 -6.03 -24.69
CA LYS A 106 7.80 -5.46 -25.40
C LYS A 106 8.33 -4.19 -24.73
N SER A 107 7.44 -3.44 -24.09
CA SER A 107 7.74 -2.29 -23.26
C SER A 107 6.98 -2.49 -21.97
N GLU A 108 7.70 -2.46 -20.87
CA GLU A 108 7.15 -2.61 -19.52
C GLU A 108 6.94 -1.22 -18.90
N ASP A 109 6.69 -0.22 -19.75
CA ASP A 109 6.68 1.19 -19.35
C ASP A 109 5.46 1.64 -18.58
N ARG A 110 4.36 0.92 -18.73
CA ARG A 110 3.10 1.23 -18.03
C ARG A 110 2.40 -0.06 -17.66
N GLN A 111 2.68 -0.53 -16.45
CA GLN A 111 2.26 -1.83 -15.98
C GLN A 111 0.86 -1.74 -15.35
N LYS A 112 0.06 -2.79 -15.56
CA LYS A 112 -1.26 -2.94 -14.94
C LYS A 112 -1.19 -3.87 -13.73
N ILE A 113 -2.09 -3.68 -12.78
CA ILE A 113 -2.24 -4.59 -11.64
C ILE A 113 -2.39 -6.04 -12.14
N GLY A 114 -1.60 -6.94 -11.56
CA GLY A 114 -1.54 -8.36 -11.93
C GLY A 114 -0.41 -8.73 -12.91
N TYR A 115 0.24 -7.75 -13.55
CA TYR A 115 1.39 -8.00 -14.43
C TYR A 115 2.68 -8.19 -13.61
N TRP A 116 3.45 -9.25 -13.85
CA TRP A 116 4.75 -9.48 -13.22
C TRP A 116 5.88 -8.94 -14.10
N PRO A 117 6.72 -8.01 -13.61
CA PRO A 117 7.81 -7.44 -14.40
C PRO A 117 8.92 -8.46 -14.70
N SER A 118 9.64 -8.28 -15.80
CA SER A 118 10.85 -9.07 -16.06
C SER A 118 11.98 -8.73 -15.08
N PRO A 119 12.91 -9.67 -14.81
CA PRO A 119 14.13 -9.37 -14.05
C PRO A 119 14.99 -8.30 -14.74
N GLU A 120 15.04 -8.31 -16.07
CA GLU A 120 15.82 -7.35 -16.87
C GLU A 120 15.27 -5.92 -16.72
N TYR A 121 13.94 -5.79 -16.62
CA TYR A 121 13.29 -4.54 -16.25
C TYR A 121 13.77 -4.08 -14.86
N LEU A 122 13.69 -4.93 -13.84
CA LEU A 122 14.09 -4.58 -12.47
C LEU A 122 15.59 -4.24 -12.33
N GLU A 123 16.46 -4.87 -13.13
CA GLU A 123 17.91 -4.62 -13.12
C GLU A 123 18.32 -3.31 -13.80
N SER A 124 17.54 -2.86 -14.80
CA SER A 124 17.90 -1.73 -15.67
C SER A 124 17.18 -0.42 -15.34
N VAL A 125 16.16 -0.47 -14.46
CA VAL A 125 15.26 0.66 -14.26
C VAL A 125 15.85 1.73 -13.33
N ILE A 126 16.16 2.88 -13.92
CA ILE A 126 16.27 4.18 -13.24
C ILE A 126 15.44 5.14 -14.07
N ARG A 127 14.18 5.37 -13.70
CA ARG A 127 13.29 6.25 -14.47
C ARG A 127 13.44 7.71 -14.13
N ASN A 128 13.16 8.52 -15.15
CA ASN A 128 13.12 9.96 -15.03
C ASN A 128 11.74 10.40 -14.50
N VAL A 129 11.73 11.14 -13.40
CA VAL A 129 10.52 11.75 -12.82
C VAL A 129 9.75 12.63 -13.83
N ASP A 130 10.45 13.19 -14.83
CA ASP A 130 9.84 14.03 -15.86
C ASP A 130 9.11 13.25 -16.97
N GLU A 131 9.07 11.91 -16.91
CA GLU A 131 8.35 11.15 -17.92
C GLU A 131 6.88 11.60 -18.04
N ALA A 132 6.32 11.40 -19.24
CA ALA A 132 4.95 11.78 -19.58
C ALA A 132 3.93 10.79 -18.99
N ASP A 133 3.97 10.62 -17.67
CA ASP A 133 2.96 9.94 -16.87
C ASP A 133 2.50 10.87 -15.73
N GLU A 134 1.19 11.08 -15.66
CA GLU A 134 0.53 11.95 -14.67
C GLU A 134 0.44 11.29 -13.28
N ARG A 135 0.68 9.97 -13.19
CA ARG A 135 0.66 9.26 -11.91
C ARG A 135 1.79 9.77 -11.01
N PRO A 136 1.54 9.89 -9.69
CA PRO A 136 2.58 10.07 -8.69
C PRO A 136 3.73 9.07 -8.80
N ILE A 137 4.88 9.46 -8.29
CA ILE A 137 5.93 8.53 -7.86
C ILE A 137 5.98 8.52 -6.34
N TYR A 138 5.75 7.35 -5.75
CA TYR A 138 5.88 7.14 -4.32
C TYR A 138 7.30 6.69 -4.00
N VAL A 139 8.05 7.54 -3.30
CA VAL A 139 9.44 7.25 -2.91
C VAL A 139 9.45 6.71 -1.48
N GLY A 140 9.69 5.41 -1.35
CA GLY A 140 9.91 4.74 -0.08
C GLY A 140 11.35 4.91 0.36
N VAL A 141 11.57 5.59 1.48
CA VAL A 141 12.89 5.79 2.09
C VAL A 141 13.03 4.83 3.26
N TRP A 142 13.68 3.69 2.99
CA TRP A 142 13.93 2.61 3.96
C TRP A 142 15.16 2.92 4.80
N GLY A 143 16.14 3.62 4.22
CA GLY A 143 17.30 4.17 4.92
C GLY A 143 17.38 5.70 4.82
N GLY A 144 18.46 6.19 4.23
CA GLY A 144 18.75 7.60 4.01
C GLY A 144 18.14 8.17 2.73
N ALA A 145 17.74 9.44 2.76
CA ALA A 145 17.13 10.11 1.61
C ALA A 145 18.11 10.94 0.77
N ASN A 146 19.41 10.88 1.07
CA ASN A 146 20.43 11.74 0.44
C ASN A 146 20.45 11.63 -1.10
N VAL A 147 20.15 10.48 -1.69
CA VAL A 147 20.05 10.34 -3.16
C VAL A 147 18.87 11.16 -3.72
N LEU A 148 17.71 11.13 -3.07
CA LEU A 148 16.57 11.95 -3.46
C LEU A 148 16.86 13.43 -3.23
N ALA A 149 17.45 13.77 -2.08
CA ALA A 149 17.82 15.14 -1.75
C ALA A 149 18.81 15.70 -2.78
N GLN A 150 19.82 14.93 -3.18
CA GLN A 150 20.77 15.30 -4.24
C GLN A 150 20.05 15.50 -5.58
N SER A 151 19.12 14.62 -5.94
CA SER A 151 18.33 14.74 -7.17
C SER A 151 17.51 16.03 -7.20
N ILE A 152 16.82 16.35 -6.10
CA ILE A 152 16.07 17.61 -5.95
C ILE A 152 17.01 18.81 -6.01
N TRP A 153 18.18 18.72 -5.36
CA TRP A 153 19.20 19.77 -5.37
C TRP A 153 19.71 20.07 -6.79
N ASP A 154 19.98 19.03 -7.58
CA ASP A 154 20.42 19.19 -8.97
C ASP A 154 19.33 19.80 -9.85
N VAL A 155 18.07 19.36 -9.71
CA VAL A 155 16.93 19.97 -10.40
C VAL A 155 16.82 21.45 -10.03
N ARG A 156 16.88 21.79 -8.75
CA ARG A 156 16.84 23.18 -8.26
C ARG A 156 17.96 24.04 -8.85
N ARG A 157 19.16 23.48 -9.04
CA ARG A 157 20.33 24.23 -9.55
C ARG A 157 20.32 24.39 -11.06
N THR A 158 19.66 23.48 -11.79
CA THR A 158 19.74 23.39 -13.25
C THR A 158 18.47 23.82 -13.97
N ARG A 159 17.34 23.97 -13.25
CA ARG A 159 16.03 24.30 -13.83
C ARG A 159 15.42 25.54 -13.18
N SER A 160 14.36 26.05 -13.81
CA SER A 160 13.56 27.15 -13.27
C SER A 160 12.74 26.74 -12.04
N GLU A 161 12.28 27.72 -11.26
CA GLU A 161 11.41 27.47 -10.10
C GLU A 161 10.10 26.76 -10.48
N ALA A 162 9.53 27.09 -11.64
CA ALA A 162 8.32 26.44 -12.13
C ALA A 162 8.56 24.96 -12.47
N GLU A 163 9.70 24.64 -13.08
CA GLU A 163 10.08 23.25 -13.39
C GLU A 163 10.41 22.47 -12.11
N LEU A 164 11.05 23.09 -11.12
CA LEU A 164 11.27 22.50 -9.81
C LEU A 164 9.94 22.21 -9.10
N SER A 165 9.01 23.16 -9.10
CA SER A 165 7.69 22.97 -8.49
C SER A 165 6.91 21.84 -9.18
N ALA A 166 6.95 21.77 -10.52
CA ALA A 166 6.35 20.69 -11.29
C ALA A 166 6.99 19.33 -10.94
N PHE A 167 8.33 19.28 -10.82
CA PHE A 167 9.06 18.07 -10.41
C PHE A 167 8.65 17.62 -8.99
N LEU A 168 8.64 18.52 -8.01
CA LEU A 168 8.26 18.23 -6.63
C LEU A 168 6.81 17.76 -6.53
N SER A 169 5.89 18.33 -7.32
CA SER A 169 4.47 17.96 -7.32
C SER A 169 4.19 16.51 -7.75
N LYS A 170 5.15 15.87 -8.43
CA LYS A 170 5.06 14.44 -8.81
C LYS A 170 5.50 13.50 -7.68
N LEU A 171 6.29 13.97 -6.73
CA LEU A 171 6.90 13.15 -5.68
C LEU A 171 6.02 13.05 -4.43
N ARG A 172 5.83 11.83 -3.95
CA ARG A 172 5.21 11.52 -2.66
C ARG A 172 6.22 10.73 -1.84
N VAL A 173 6.78 11.32 -0.79
CA VAL A 173 7.82 10.67 0.01
C VAL A 173 7.18 9.99 1.22
N TYR A 174 7.51 8.73 1.44
CA TYR A 174 7.24 8.02 2.70
C TYR A 174 8.59 7.60 3.28
N ALA A 175 8.95 8.16 4.43
CA ALA A 175 10.22 7.88 5.08
C ALA A 175 10.02 7.13 6.41
N ILE A 176 10.80 6.06 6.59
CA ILE A 176 10.98 5.38 7.88
C ILE A 176 11.95 6.22 8.68
N THR A 177 11.43 7.11 9.53
CA THR A 177 12.19 8.12 10.28
C THR A 177 13.26 8.85 9.41
N ASP A 178 14.20 9.53 10.05
CA ASP A 178 15.33 10.19 9.38
C ASP A 178 16.63 9.40 9.59
N GLN A 179 17.10 8.63 8.62
CA GLN A 179 18.20 7.69 8.87
C GLN A 179 19.57 8.08 8.30
N ASP A 180 19.74 9.14 7.51
CA ASP A 180 21.10 9.55 7.06
C ASP A 180 21.81 10.52 8.02
N ARG A 181 21.72 10.18 9.31
CA ARG A 181 22.37 10.87 10.42
C ARG A 181 22.94 9.85 11.39
N ASP A 182 23.93 10.24 12.19
CA ASP A 182 24.41 9.37 13.27
C ASP A 182 23.27 9.05 14.24
N GLN A 183 23.23 7.82 14.77
CA GLN A 183 22.20 7.42 15.72
C GLN A 183 22.23 8.32 16.97
N GLY A 184 21.07 8.91 17.28
CA GLY A 184 20.92 9.87 18.39
C GLY A 184 21.34 11.30 18.06
N ALA A 185 21.91 11.57 16.88
CA ALA A 185 22.12 12.93 16.42
C ALA A 185 20.77 13.65 16.19
N PRO A 186 20.74 15.00 16.25
CA PRO A 186 19.55 15.77 15.93
C PRO A 186 19.03 15.46 14.54
N TYR A 187 17.70 15.41 14.39
CA TYR A 187 17.03 15.27 13.09
C TYR A 187 17.46 16.36 12.10
N THR A 188 17.83 17.55 12.57
CA THR A 188 18.32 18.65 11.73
C THR A 188 19.59 18.34 10.94
N ASN A 189 20.26 17.23 11.25
CA ASN A 189 21.46 16.75 10.57
C ASN A 189 21.16 15.68 9.51
N SER A 190 19.94 15.60 9.00
CA SER A 190 19.55 14.64 7.95
C SER A 190 19.20 15.35 6.64
N SER A 191 19.30 14.63 5.52
CA SER A 191 18.81 15.12 4.24
C SER A 191 17.28 15.12 4.18
N GLN A 192 16.62 14.21 4.92
CA GLN A 192 15.18 14.20 5.14
C GLN A 192 14.70 15.54 5.73
N PHE A 193 15.37 16.03 6.77
CA PHE A 193 15.10 17.34 7.36
C PHE A 193 15.33 18.46 6.34
N TRP A 194 16.46 18.43 5.61
CA TRP A 194 16.74 19.45 4.60
C TRP A 194 15.62 19.55 3.56
N MET A 195 15.10 18.42 3.07
CA MET A 195 13.97 18.42 2.12
C MET A 195 12.71 19.03 2.74
N ARG A 196 12.30 18.57 3.93
CA ARG A 196 11.10 19.07 4.63
C ARG A 196 11.19 20.56 4.96
N ASN A 197 12.38 21.03 5.35
CA ASN A 197 12.61 22.42 5.72
C ASN A 197 12.72 23.34 4.48
N THR A 198 13.28 22.84 3.38
CA THR A 198 13.50 23.65 2.16
C THR A 198 12.27 23.67 1.24
N PHE A 199 11.50 22.59 1.22
CA PHE A 199 10.36 22.38 0.32
C PHE A 199 9.11 21.96 1.12
N PRO A 200 8.50 22.86 1.91
CA PRO A 200 7.32 22.54 2.72
C PRO A 200 6.10 22.13 1.89
N GLU A 201 6.11 22.38 0.58
CA GLU A 201 5.10 21.92 -0.38
C GLU A 201 5.27 20.46 -0.83
N LEU A 202 6.43 19.85 -0.58
CA LEU A 202 6.67 18.44 -0.91
C LEU A 202 5.74 17.55 -0.08
N PHE A 203 5.00 16.66 -0.74
CA PHE A 203 4.23 15.64 -0.04
C PHE A 203 5.20 14.70 0.68
N TYR A 204 5.18 14.73 2.01
CA TYR A 204 6.14 13.99 2.82
C TYR A 204 5.47 13.36 4.05
N ILE A 205 5.65 12.05 4.21
CA ILE A 205 5.28 11.29 5.41
C ILE A 205 6.54 10.94 6.19
N SER A 206 6.62 11.40 7.45
CA SER A 206 7.64 10.99 8.42
C SER A 206 7.01 9.97 9.37
N SER A 207 7.25 8.69 9.10
CA SER A 207 6.72 7.58 9.89
C SER A 207 7.65 7.31 11.07
N GLU A 208 7.15 7.55 12.28
CA GLU A 208 7.86 7.39 13.55
C GLU A 208 7.27 6.25 14.41
N SER A 209 5.99 5.91 14.23
CA SER A 209 5.30 4.90 15.07
C SER A 209 4.79 3.68 14.30
N ALA A 210 4.31 3.87 13.06
CA ALA A 210 3.68 2.83 12.26
C ALA A 210 4.64 1.70 11.91
N TRP A 211 5.86 2.03 11.50
CA TRP A 211 6.92 1.06 11.19
C TRP A 211 7.31 0.20 12.40
N VAL A 212 7.38 0.82 13.59
CA VAL A 212 7.64 0.11 14.84
C VAL A 212 6.49 -0.84 15.17
N ALA A 213 5.24 -0.40 15.03
CA ALA A 213 4.07 -1.23 15.26
C ALA A 213 4.03 -2.41 14.29
N TYR A 214 4.27 -2.16 13.01
CA TYR A 214 4.30 -3.16 11.95
C TYR A 214 5.31 -4.27 12.28
N GLY A 215 6.58 -3.88 12.45
CA GLY A 215 7.63 -4.87 12.63
C GLY A 215 7.67 -5.55 13.99
N ARG A 216 7.25 -4.87 15.07
CA ARG A 216 7.12 -5.52 16.39
C ARG A 216 5.94 -6.48 16.43
N THR A 217 4.81 -6.15 15.81
CA THR A 217 3.67 -7.06 15.79
C THR A 217 4.00 -8.33 15.01
N ILE A 218 4.69 -8.23 13.88
CA ILE A 218 5.21 -9.41 13.17
C ILE A 218 6.11 -10.23 14.12
N ARG A 219 7.14 -9.59 14.68
CA ARG A 219 8.14 -10.23 15.55
C ARG A 219 7.51 -10.96 16.73
N ASP A 220 6.63 -10.27 17.45
CA ASP A 220 6.15 -10.70 18.76
C ASP A 220 4.92 -11.62 18.65
N THR A 221 4.16 -11.58 17.55
CA THR A 221 2.88 -12.29 17.41
C THR A 221 2.89 -13.33 16.30
N TYR A 222 3.47 -13.00 15.13
CA TYR A 222 3.32 -13.79 13.91
C TYR A 222 4.59 -14.54 13.50
N TRP A 223 5.74 -14.24 14.11
CA TRP A 223 7.01 -14.74 13.63
C TRP A 223 7.08 -16.26 13.56
N ASP A 224 6.92 -16.94 14.70
CA ASP A 224 7.06 -18.40 14.75
C ASP A 224 5.88 -19.12 14.07
N SER A 225 4.69 -18.53 14.10
CA SER A 225 3.45 -19.17 13.62
C SER A 225 3.20 -18.98 12.13
N HIS A 226 3.71 -17.91 11.52
CA HIS A 226 3.47 -17.56 10.13
C HIS A 226 4.78 -17.40 9.36
N TYR A 227 5.74 -16.63 9.87
CA TYR A 227 6.95 -16.32 9.10
C TYR A 227 7.90 -17.52 9.00
N VAL A 228 8.16 -18.20 10.11
CA VAL A 228 9.03 -19.39 10.12
C VAL A 228 8.41 -20.55 9.32
N THR A 229 7.09 -20.72 9.40
CA THR A 229 6.35 -21.85 8.85
C THR A 229 5.94 -21.64 7.39
N GLU A 230 5.51 -20.43 7.05
CA GLU A 230 4.84 -20.12 5.79
C GLU A 230 5.57 -19.14 4.87
N ILE A 231 6.64 -18.48 5.34
CA ILE A 231 7.44 -17.54 4.52
C ILE A 231 8.87 -18.06 4.31
N GLN A 232 9.58 -18.34 5.40
CA GLN A 232 10.98 -18.76 5.33
C GLN A 232 11.13 -20.09 4.60
N GLY A 233 12.09 -20.14 3.67
CA GLY A 233 12.39 -21.33 2.86
C GLY A 233 11.42 -21.63 1.71
N LYS A 234 10.31 -20.89 1.56
CA LYS A 234 9.36 -21.08 0.44
C LYS A 234 9.90 -20.44 -0.83
N GLY A 235 10.09 -21.22 -1.89
CA GLY A 235 10.69 -20.74 -3.14
C GLY A 235 12.16 -20.32 -2.96
N ALA A 236 12.71 -19.66 -3.97
CA ALA A 236 14.02 -19.02 -3.88
C ALA A 236 13.97 -17.74 -3.03
N LEU A 237 12.90 -16.95 -3.16
CA LEU A 237 12.67 -15.73 -2.38
C LEU A 237 12.67 -16.01 -0.87
N GLY A 238 11.92 -17.01 -0.41
CA GLY A 238 11.81 -17.33 1.01
C GLY A 238 13.11 -17.86 1.62
N LYS A 239 14.01 -18.44 0.80
CA LYS A 239 15.37 -18.84 1.25
C LYS A 239 16.27 -17.64 1.51
N LYS A 240 15.98 -16.48 0.89
CA LYS A 240 16.66 -15.22 1.17
C LYS A 240 16.04 -14.45 2.33
N TYR A 241 14.87 -14.84 2.84
CA TYR A 241 14.20 -14.17 3.95
C TYR A 241 14.87 -14.47 5.30
N PRO A 242 15.68 -13.56 5.87
CA PRO A 242 16.46 -13.84 7.07
C PRO A 242 15.60 -13.77 8.34
N LYS A 243 16.15 -14.24 9.46
CA LYS A 243 15.56 -13.96 10.78
C LYS A 243 15.76 -12.50 11.15
N TRP A 244 14.74 -11.89 11.77
CA TRP A 244 14.85 -10.53 12.32
C TRP A 244 15.97 -10.42 13.37
N ARG A 245 16.48 -9.19 13.54
CA ARG A 245 17.45 -8.84 14.59
C ARG A 245 16.86 -7.91 15.64
N TYR A 246 16.09 -6.90 15.21
CA TYR A 246 15.46 -5.93 16.10
C TYR A 246 13.93 -5.96 15.98
N ILE A 247 13.45 -5.71 14.77
CA ILE A 247 12.07 -5.88 14.30
C ILE A 247 12.10 -6.65 12.97
N ALA A 248 10.94 -7.07 12.49
CA ALA A 248 10.82 -7.68 11.16
C ALA A 248 10.22 -6.67 10.18
N GLU A 249 10.73 -6.59 8.95
CA GLU A 249 10.15 -5.76 7.88
C GLU A 249 9.85 -4.30 8.30
N GLY A 250 10.83 -3.60 8.90
CA GLY A 250 10.67 -2.20 9.29
C GLY A 250 10.21 -1.29 8.15
N ASP A 251 10.60 -1.63 6.91
CA ASP A 251 10.44 -0.76 5.75
C ASP A 251 9.28 -1.13 4.83
N SER A 252 8.71 -2.32 4.99
CA SER A 252 7.51 -2.75 4.26
C SER A 252 6.33 -1.76 4.30
N PRO A 253 6.11 -0.97 5.38
CA PRO A 253 5.15 0.12 5.36
C PRO A 253 5.28 1.07 4.16
N CYS A 254 6.49 1.31 3.63
CA CYS A 254 6.69 2.22 2.48
C CYS A 254 5.90 1.80 1.24
N PHE A 255 5.86 0.50 0.90
CA PHE A 255 5.08 0.01 -0.23
C PHE A 255 3.67 -0.45 0.19
N ALA A 256 3.48 -0.89 1.44
CA ALA A 256 2.16 -1.21 1.97
C ALA A 256 1.23 0.02 2.07
N TYR A 257 1.79 1.23 2.15
CA TYR A 257 1.03 2.49 2.14
C TYR A 257 0.25 2.70 0.84
N VAL A 258 0.79 2.22 -0.28
CA VAL A 258 0.19 2.36 -1.62
C VAL A 258 -0.51 1.08 -2.07
N TRP A 259 -0.84 0.20 -1.12
CA TRP A 259 -1.53 -1.05 -1.40
C TRP A 259 -2.92 -0.79 -2.00
N PRO A 260 -3.25 -1.34 -3.19
CA PRO A 260 -4.49 -1.02 -3.88
C PRO A 260 -5.76 -1.36 -3.10
N GLY A 261 -6.69 -0.40 -2.99
CA GLY A 261 -8.09 -0.60 -2.58
C GLY A 261 -8.45 -0.19 -1.15
N LEU A 262 -7.48 -0.18 -0.24
CA LEU A 262 -7.72 0.11 1.18
C LEU A 262 -7.82 1.62 1.48
N ASN A 263 -6.83 2.38 1.04
CA ASN A 263 -6.75 3.83 1.21
C ASN A 263 -6.46 4.53 -0.11
N ASP A 264 -6.78 5.82 -0.13
CA ASP A 264 -6.23 6.78 -1.09
C ASP A 264 -4.86 7.26 -0.57
N PRO A 265 -3.74 6.95 -1.25
CA PRO A 265 -2.42 7.37 -0.79
C PRO A 265 -2.17 8.88 -0.91
N GLU A 266 -3.07 9.65 -1.52
CA GLU A 266 -3.04 11.11 -1.48
C GLU A 266 -3.70 11.68 -0.20
N ASP A 267 -4.30 10.84 0.65
CA ASP A 267 -4.95 11.23 1.91
C ASP A 267 -4.39 10.45 3.11
N PRO A 268 -3.26 10.90 3.71
CA PRO A 268 -2.60 10.22 4.83
C PRO A 268 -3.44 10.04 6.09
N ARG A 269 -4.59 10.71 6.20
CA ARG A 269 -5.52 10.56 7.33
C ARG A 269 -6.32 9.26 7.28
N GLN A 270 -6.29 8.54 6.17
CA GLN A 270 -6.99 7.27 6.04
C GLN A 270 -6.17 6.14 6.66
N SER A 271 -6.83 5.20 7.34
CA SER A 271 -6.19 3.97 7.78
C SER A 271 -5.67 3.16 6.60
N SER A 272 -4.40 2.74 6.71
CA SER A 272 -3.69 1.90 5.74
C SER A 272 -2.94 0.76 6.46
N PHE A 273 -2.36 -0.17 5.71
CA PHE A 273 -1.42 -1.16 6.24
C PHE A 273 -0.15 -0.53 6.83
N ALA A 274 0.15 0.71 6.44
CA ALA A 274 1.31 1.48 6.85
C ALA A 274 0.98 2.56 7.90
N GLY A 275 -0.19 2.48 8.55
CA GLY A 275 -0.60 3.44 9.57
C GLY A 275 -1.46 4.57 9.04
N ARG A 276 -1.51 5.65 9.82
CA ARG A 276 -2.38 6.82 9.64
C ARG A 276 -1.73 8.07 10.23
N PHE A 277 -1.74 9.15 9.47
CA PHE A 277 -0.93 10.33 9.75
C PHE A 277 -1.78 11.58 9.93
N SER A 278 -1.22 12.52 10.68
CA SER A 278 -1.77 13.86 10.89
C SER A 278 -0.75 14.89 10.39
N TRP A 279 -1.23 16.03 9.89
CA TRP A 279 -0.36 17.15 9.56
C TRP A 279 0.02 17.88 10.86
N GLU A 280 1.21 17.59 11.39
CA GLU A 280 1.64 18.04 12.71
C GLU A 280 3.16 18.35 12.74
N LEU A 281 3.60 19.04 13.80
CA LEU A 281 5.02 19.32 14.03
C LEU A 281 5.76 17.99 14.25
N THR A 282 6.87 17.80 13.54
CA THR A 282 7.65 16.57 13.61
C THR A 282 8.64 16.57 14.79
N PRO A 283 9.29 15.43 15.12
CA PRO A 283 10.26 15.34 16.22
C PRO A 283 11.48 16.27 16.11
N ASP A 284 11.73 16.86 14.94
CA ASP A 284 12.78 17.88 14.77
C ASP A 284 12.44 19.22 15.44
N ASN A 285 11.18 19.44 15.85
CA ASN A 285 10.65 20.68 16.44
C ASN A 285 10.74 21.93 15.54
N VAL A 286 10.87 21.75 14.22
CA VAL A 286 11.05 22.82 13.23
C VAL A 286 10.06 22.68 12.08
N THR A 287 9.94 21.47 11.50
CA THR A 287 9.13 21.23 10.30
C THR A 287 7.79 20.61 10.65
N THR A 288 6.76 20.95 9.87
CA THR A 288 5.41 20.37 9.95
C THR A 288 5.16 19.55 8.70
N THR A 289 4.73 18.29 8.84
CA THR A 289 4.43 17.40 7.72
C THR A 289 3.40 16.34 8.13
N TRP A 290 3.06 15.40 7.25
CA TRP A 290 2.34 14.20 7.66
C TRP A 290 3.23 13.32 8.53
N THR A 291 2.85 13.11 9.78
CA THR A 291 3.60 12.25 10.70
C THR A 291 2.67 11.61 11.71
N ASP A 292 3.17 10.59 12.41
CA ASP A 292 2.50 9.86 13.49
C ASP A 292 3.31 9.88 14.78
N SER A 293 3.99 11.00 15.02
CA SER A 293 4.89 11.19 16.16
C SER A 293 4.18 11.61 17.45
N SER A 294 3.04 12.31 17.35
CA SER A 294 2.26 12.69 18.52
C SER A 294 1.59 11.48 19.18
N PRO A 295 1.41 11.45 20.51
CA PRO A 295 0.84 10.28 21.19
C PRO A 295 -0.52 9.83 20.64
N GLN A 296 -1.36 10.79 20.22
CA GLN A 296 -2.67 10.49 19.65
C GLN A 296 -2.56 9.90 18.25
N THR A 297 -1.77 10.52 17.36
CA THR A 297 -1.60 10.01 15.99
C THR A 297 -0.85 8.68 15.98
N ALA A 298 0.14 8.49 16.86
CA ALA A 298 0.82 7.21 17.08
C ALA A 298 -0.16 6.09 17.48
N ALA A 299 -1.12 6.38 18.36
CA ALA A 299 -2.14 5.41 18.76
C ALA A 299 -3.05 5.02 17.58
N TRP A 300 -3.48 5.99 16.77
CA TRP A 300 -4.26 5.73 15.55
C TRP A 300 -3.47 4.94 14.51
N SER A 301 -2.19 5.27 14.30
CA SER A 301 -1.30 4.53 13.41
C SER A 301 -1.15 3.09 13.85
N LYS A 302 -0.89 2.86 15.14
CA LYS A 302 -0.78 1.52 15.71
C LYS A 302 -2.07 0.72 15.53
N GLU A 303 -3.22 1.30 15.86
CA GLU A 303 -4.54 0.65 15.68
C GLU A 303 -4.77 0.26 14.20
N SER A 304 -4.49 1.19 13.28
CA SER A 304 -4.57 0.95 11.84
C SER A 304 -3.71 -0.24 11.44
N VAL A 305 -2.41 -0.23 11.76
CA VAL A 305 -1.49 -1.30 11.41
C VAL A 305 -1.94 -2.62 12.03
N THR A 306 -2.13 -2.70 13.35
CA THR A 306 -2.34 -3.99 14.01
C THR A 306 -3.67 -4.65 13.66
N SER A 307 -4.72 -3.86 13.35
CA SER A 307 -6.03 -4.40 12.95
C SER A 307 -6.05 -4.92 11.51
N LEU A 308 -5.16 -4.43 10.66
CA LEU A 308 -5.10 -4.76 9.24
C LEU A 308 -4.01 -5.78 8.92
N LEU A 309 -2.94 -5.84 9.72
CA LEU A 309 -1.78 -6.68 9.50
C LEU A 309 -2.08 -8.17 9.25
N PRO A 310 -3.07 -8.83 9.90
CA PRO A 310 -3.39 -10.22 9.58
C PRO A 310 -3.73 -10.46 8.10
N TYR A 311 -4.43 -9.50 7.48
CA TYR A 311 -4.80 -9.60 6.06
C TYR A 311 -3.59 -9.44 5.14
N HIS A 312 -2.66 -8.55 5.50
CA HIS A 312 -1.43 -8.34 4.76
C HIS A 312 -0.48 -9.54 4.87
N ILE A 313 -0.37 -10.15 6.07
CA ILE A 313 0.41 -11.37 6.28
C ILE A 313 -0.18 -12.54 5.49
N ASN A 314 -1.50 -12.73 5.52
CA ASN A 314 -2.14 -13.80 4.74
C ASN A 314 -1.89 -13.63 3.24
N ASP A 315 -1.96 -12.40 2.74
CA ASP A 315 -1.62 -12.06 1.36
C ASP A 315 -0.16 -12.42 1.03
N PHE A 316 0.78 -12.08 1.92
CA PHE A 316 2.18 -12.47 1.75
C PHE A 316 2.38 -14.00 1.75
N ILE A 317 1.70 -14.73 2.63
CA ILE A 317 1.74 -16.20 2.66
C ILE A 317 1.25 -16.80 1.35
N ALA A 318 0.11 -16.32 0.82
CA ALA A 318 -0.41 -16.79 -0.46
C ALA A 318 0.59 -16.51 -1.60
N ARG A 319 1.24 -15.34 -1.58
CA ARG A 319 2.31 -14.99 -2.52
C ARG A 319 3.52 -15.89 -2.44
N MET A 320 3.94 -16.27 -1.23
CA MET A 320 5.05 -17.21 -1.05
C MET A 320 4.68 -18.63 -1.50
N ASN A 321 3.40 -19.02 -1.40
CA ASN A 321 2.92 -20.27 -1.99
C ASN A 321 2.93 -20.21 -3.52
N TRP A 322 2.54 -19.07 -4.13
CA TRP A 322 2.71 -18.84 -5.56
C TRP A 322 4.17 -18.89 -5.97
N ALA A 323 5.09 -18.24 -5.25
CA ALA A 323 6.52 -18.25 -5.56
C ALA A 323 7.07 -19.69 -5.57
N ALA A 324 6.78 -20.45 -4.51
CA ALA A 324 7.28 -21.80 -4.34
C ALA A 324 6.72 -22.80 -5.37
N ASN A 325 5.41 -22.75 -5.62
CA ASN A 325 4.69 -23.85 -6.27
C ASN A 325 3.86 -23.43 -7.49
N GLY A 326 3.63 -22.13 -7.67
CA GLY A 326 2.76 -21.59 -8.71
C GLY A 326 1.27 -21.79 -8.45
N VAL A 327 0.90 -22.09 -7.20
CA VAL A 327 -0.46 -22.33 -6.74
C VAL A 327 -0.64 -21.76 -5.34
N GLY A 328 -1.83 -21.23 -5.06
CA GLY A 328 -2.20 -20.59 -3.82
C GLY A 328 -3.51 -19.83 -3.99
N ASN A 329 -4.22 -19.59 -2.88
CA ASN A 329 -5.47 -18.82 -2.87
C ASN A 329 -5.28 -17.43 -3.48
N ARG A 330 -6.29 -16.85 -4.15
CA ARG A 330 -6.28 -15.49 -4.73
C ARG A 330 -7.31 -14.61 -4.06
N ASN A 331 -6.94 -13.34 -3.82
CA ASN A 331 -7.83 -12.39 -3.18
C ASN A 331 -9.17 -12.27 -3.91
N PRO A 332 -10.29 -12.13 -3.18
CA PRO A 332 -11.58 -11.92 -3.79
C PRO A 332 -11.62 -10.58 -4.52
N VAL A 333 -12.51 -10.45 -5.50
CA VAL A 333 -12.74 -9.20 -6.22
C VAL A 333 -13.89 -8.43 -5.57
N ALA A 334 -13.56 -7.41 -4.79
CA ALA A 334 -14.54 -6.62 -4.03
C ALA A 334 -15.25 -5.55 -4.90
N ALA A 335 -16.58 -5.56 -4.87
CA ALA A 335 -17.43 -4.54 -5.46
C ALA A 335 -17.94 -3.57 -4.38
N LEU A 336 -18.25 -2.33 -4.78
CA LEU A 336 -18.92 -1.35 -3.93
C LEU A 336 -19.82 -0.46 -4.78
N GLN A 337 -21.11 -0.41 -4.46
CA GLN A 337 -22.13 0.33 -5.21
C GLN A 337 -22.13 -0.01 -6.71
N GLY A 338 -22.03 -1.30 -7.03
CA GLY A 338 -21.99 -1.81 -8.40
C GLY A 338 -20.70 -1.49 -9.18
N LYS A 339 -19.68 -0.91 -8.54
CA LYS A 339 -18.38 -0.62 -9.16
C LYS A 339 -17.33 -1.62 -8.69
N GLY A 340 -16.47 -2.10 -9.59
CA GLY A 340 -15.20 -2.77 -9.25
C GLY A 340 -14.06 -1.76 -9.08
N GLY A 341 -12.81 -2.24 -9.10
CA GLY A 341 -11.60 -1.42 -9.02
C GLY A 341 -11.18 -1.03 -7.60
N PHE A 342 -10.13 -0.20 -7.50
CA PHE A 342 -9.49 0.17 -6.22
C PHE A 342 -9.82 1.59 -5.74
N SER A 343 -10.37 2.45 -6.60
CA SER A 343 -10.69 3.82 -6.23
C SER A 343 -11.86 3.90 -5.22
N PRO A 344 -11.83 4.87 -4.29
CA PRO A 344 -12.94 5.12 -3.39
C PRO A 344 -14.25 5.47 -4.13
N VAL A 345 -15.38 5.09 -3.55
CA VAL A 345 -16.71 5.45 -4.02
C VAL A 345 -17.20 6.68 -3.25
N ALA A 346 -17.28 7.82 -3.94
CA ALA A 346 -17.81 9.05 -3.38
C ALA A 346 -19.35 9.06 -3.36
N LEU A 347 -19.92 9.46 -2.23
CA LEU A 347 -21.36 9.59 -1.98
C LEU A 347 -21.65 10.95 -1.34
N LYS A 348 -22.91 11.39 -1.43
CA LYS A 348 -23.40 12.61 -0.78
C LYS A 348 -24.60 12.27 0.09
N ALA A 349 -24.69 12.87 1.27
CA ALA A 349 -25.83 12.71 2.16
C ALA A 349 -26.04 13.99 2.99
N ARG A 350 -27.24 14.14 3.55
CA ARG A 350 -27.58 15.20 4.50
C ARG A 350 -27.64 14.65 5.93
N PRO A 351 -27.53 15.51 6.94
CA PRO A 351 -27.71 15.11 8.33
C PRO A 351 -29.09 14.47 8.54
N GLY A 352 -29.13 13.28 9.14
CA GLY A 352 -30.35 12.51 9.38
C GLY A 352 -30.74 11.52 8.27
N ASP A 353 -30.14 11.61 7.07
CA ASP A 353 -30.38 10.67 5.98
C ASP A 353 -29.99 9.24 6.39
N VAL A 354 -30.64 8.24 5.79
CA VAL A 354 -30.20 6.84 5.84
C VAL A 354 -29.47 6.54 4.53
N VAL A 355 -28.24 6.07 4.62
CA VAL A 355 -27.40 5.72 3.48
C VAL A 355 -27.23 4.22 3.44
N GLY A 356 -27.59 3.61 2.31
CA GLY A 356 -27.30 2.21 2.01
C GLY A 356 -26.00 2.07 1.23
N LEU A 357 -25.12 1.15 1.67
CA LEU A 357 -23.95 0.69 0.94
C LEU A 357 -24.12 -0.78 0.55
N SER A 358 -23.66 -1.15 -0.64
CA SER A 358 -23.79 -2.51 -1.14
C SER A 358 -22.46 -3.00 -1.72
N ALA A 359 -22.01 -4.15 -1.25
CA ALA A 359 -20.88 -4.92 -1.77
C ALA A 359 -21.35 -6.08 -2.69
N GLU A 360 -22.62 -6.07 -3.08
CA GLU A 360 -23.18 -7.02 -4.06
C GLU A 360 -22.38 -6.97 -5.38
N GLY A 361 -22.20 -8.15 -5.97
CA GLY A 361 -21.32 -8.33 -7.13
C GLY A 361 -19.85 -8.53 -6.79
N SER A 362 -19.48 -8.55 -5.50
CA SER A 362 -18.20 -9.12 -5.07
C SER A 362 -18.16 -10.61 -5.41
N ARG A 363 -17.00 -11.12 -5.81
CA ARG A 363 -16.84 -12.52 -6.21
C ARG A 363 -15.49 -13.06 -5.80
N ASP A 364 -15.41 -14.37 -5.68
CA ASP A 364 -14.16 -15.10 -5.57
C ASP A 364 -13.85 -15.81 -6.90
N GLU A 365 -12.59 -15.81 -7.33
CA GLU A 365 -12.20 -16.43 -8.60
C GLU A 365 -11.73 -17.88 -8.45
N ASP A 366 -11.47 -18.33 -7.23
CA ASP A 366 -11.17 -19.72 -6.87
C ASP A 366 -12.45 -20.51 -6.50
N GLY A 367 -13.57 -19.81 -6.32
CA GLY A 367 -14.88 -20.38 -5.99
C GLY A 367 -15.16 -20.43 -4.49
N ASP A 368 -14.34 -19.74 -3.70
CA ASP A 368 -14.46 -19.68 -2.25
C ASP A 368 -15.68 -18.83 -1.81
N SER A 369 -16.17 -19.10 -0.61
CA SER A 369 -17.29 -18.37 -0.01
C SER A 369 -16.81 -17.04 0.57
N LEU A 370 -17.62 -15.99 0.39
CA LEU A 370 -17.28 -14.65 0.86
C LEU A 370 -17.96 -14.30 2.18
N THR A 371 -17.21 -13.64 3.05
CA THR A 371 -17.68 -12.93 4.24
C THR A 371 -17.45 -11.44 4.09
N PHE A 372 -18.26 -10.64 4.78
CA PHE A 372 -18.26 -9.18 4.68
C PHE A 372 -18.05 -8.58 6.07
N ASP A 373 -17.23 -7.54 6.16
CA ASP A 373 -17.04 -6.74 7.38
C ASP A 373 -16.99 -5.26 7.00
N TRP A 374 -17.92 -4.48 7.53
CA TRP A 374 -18.00 -3.04 7.33
C TRP A 374 -17.44 -2.30 8.54
N HIS A 375 -16.47 -1.42 8.29
CA HIS A 375 -15.78 -0.66 9.33
C HIS A 375 -15.89 0.84 9.10
N HIS A 376 -16.16 1.60 10.16
CA HIS A 376 -16.09 3.06 10.14
C HIS A 376 -14.67 3.52 10.45
N ASP A 377 -13.97 4.08 9.46
CA ASP A 377 -12.63 4.66 9.64
C ASP A 377 -12.73 6.02 10.33
N LYS A 378 -12.89 5.94 11.65
CA LYS A 378 -13.26 7.03 12.53
C LYS A 378 -12.23 8.17 12.48
N GLY A 379 -12.70 9.37 12.14
CA GLY A 379 -11.88 10.58 12.09
C GLY A 379 -11.13 10.80 10.76
N ALA A 380 -11.07 9.83 9.83
CA ALA A 380 -10.34 10.00 8.57
C ALA A 380 -10.87 11.19 7.74
N GLY A 381 -12.20 11.41 7.81
CA GLY A 381 -12.89 12.54 7.17
C GLY A 381 -13.32 13.65 8.14
N GLY A 382 -12.76 13.68 9.36
CA GLY A 382 -13.10 14.66 10.40
C GLY A 382 -14.34 14.34 11.24
N TYR A 383 -15.01 13.20 11.01
CA TYR A 383 -16.09 12.71 11.86
C TYR A 383 -15.59 11.68 12.89
N TYR A 384 -15.65 12.04 14.17
CA TYR A 384 -15.14 11.23 15.30
C TYR A 384 -16.25 10.62 16.17
N GLY A 385 -17.51 10.69 15.74
CA GLY A 385 -18.60 10.04 16.48
C GLY A 385 -18.70 8.56 16.14
N ASP A 386 -19.40 7.81 16.99
CA ASP A 386 -19.73 6.42 16.69
C ASP A 386 -20.91 6.34 15.71
N LEU A 387 -20.92 5.31 14.88
CA LEU A 387 -21.98 5.04 13.92
C LEU A 387 -22.58 3.67 14.20
N SER A 388 -23.91 3.60 14.16
CA SER A 388 -24.61 2.32 14.09
C SER A 388 -24.60 1.83 12.64
N LEU A 389 -24.00 0.66 12.43
CA LEU A 389 -23.83 0.01 11.14
C LEU A 389 -24.74 -1.23 11.10
N GLU A 390 -25.93 -1.09 10.51
CA GLU A 390 -26.90 -2.18 10.37
C GLU A 390 -26.51 -3.07 9.18
N GLY A 391 -26.40 -4.38 9.39
CA GLY A 391 -25.93 -5.32 8.36
C GLY A 391 -24.41 -5.31 8.15
N LYS A 392 -23.63 -4.93 9.18
CA LYS A 392 -22.16 -4.80 9.13
C LYS A 392 -21.40 -6.07 8.73
N ASP A 393 -22.05 -7.22 8.78
CA ASP A 393 -21.53 -8.56 8.46
C ASP A 393 -22.21 -9.17 7.23
N THR A 394 -22.92 -8.35 6.45
CA THR A 394 -23.65 -8.77 5.24
C THR A 394 -23.16 -7.98 4.02
N PRO A 395 -23.51 -8.39 2.79
CA PRO A 395 -23.20 -7.61 1.59
C PRO A 395 -23.82 -6.20 1.59
N ASN A 396 -24.87 -5.95 2.38
CA ASN A 396 -25.61 -4.69 2.35
C ASN A 396 -25.60 -4.02 3.73
N LEU A 397 -25.02 -2.83 3.79
CA LEU A 397 -24.93 -2.01 4.99
C LEU A 397 -25.94 -0.87 4.93
N SER A 398 -26.59 -0.56 6.05
CA SER A 398 -27.36 0.67 6.25
C SER A 398 -26.77 1.46 7.42
N LEU A 399 -26.58 2.76 7.24
CA LEU A 399 -26.19 3.67 8.31
C LEU A 399 -27.02 4.95 8.29
N ARG A 400 -27.29 5.50 9.48
CA ARG A 400 -27.91 6.82 9.61
C ARG A 400 -26.85 7.88 9.80
N ILE A 401 -26.91 8.94 9.00
CA ILE A 401 -26.06 10.12 9.17
C ILE A 401 -26.52 10.87 10.43
N PRO A 402 -25.63 11.12 11.40
CA PRO A 402 -26.01 11.85 12.60
C PRO A 402 -26.47 13.28 12.29
N ARG A 403 -27.57 13.71 12.92
CA ARG A 403 -28.22 15.01 12.65
C ARG A 403 -27.35 16.23 12.99
N ASN A 404 -26.40 16.07 13.89
CA ASN A 404 -25.48 17.12 14.34
C ASN A 404 -24.16 17.15 13.56
N THR A 405 -24.05 16.38 12.47
CA THR A 405 -22.87 16.36 11.61
C THR A 405 -23.03 17.37 10.50
N SER A 406 -22.02 18.20 10.23
CA SER A 406 -22.03 19.07 9.04
C SER A 406 -20.61 19.30 8.54
N ARG A 407 -20.43 19.38 7.22
CA ARG A 407 -19.14 19.67 6.57
C ARG A 407 -18.02 18.69 6.92
N THR A 408 -18.36 17.42 7.15
CA THR A 408 -17.38 16.33 7.35
C THR A 408 -17.56 15.26 6.27
N LYS A 409 -16.57 14.38 6.18
CA LYS A 409 -16.66 13.14 5.41
C LYS A 409 -16.74 11.97 6.39
N ILE A 410 -17.63 11.03 6.11
CA ILE A 410 -17.71 9.74 6.82
C ILE A 410 -17.09 8.69 5.91
N HIS A 411 -16.09 7.97 6.41
CA HIS A 411 -15.34 6.98 5.65
C HIS A 411 -15.75 5.57 6.13
N ILE A 412 -16.32 4.77 5.24
CA ILE A 412 -16.68 3.39 5.52
C ILE A 412 -15.83 2.47 4.65
N ILE A 413 -15.18 1.48 5.26
CA ILE A 413 -14.40 0.45 4.58
C ILE A 413 -15.27 -0.81 4.49
N SER A 414 -15.42 -1.34 3.28
CA SER A 414 -15.92 -2.70 3.03
C SER A 414 -14.72 -3.62 2.94
N ARG A 415 -14.67 -4.63 3.80
CA ARG A 415 -13.72 -5.72 3.73
C ARG A 415 -14.46 -6.97 3.27
N VAL A 416 -14.03 -7.54 2.16
CA VAL A 416 -14.54 -8.79 1.60
C VAL A 416 -13.46 -9.84 1.78
N VAL A 417 -13.76 -10.92 2.50
CA VAL A 417 -12.79 -11.97 2.84
C VAL A 417 -13.30 -13.30 2.32
N ASP A 418 -12.47 -14.02 1.58
CA ASP A 418 -12.76 -15.39 1.18
C ASP A 418 -12.57 -16.38 2.36
N ASN A 419 -12.84 -17.66 2.12
CA ASN A 419 -12.55 -18.74 3.06
C ASN A 419 -11.48 -19.71 2.53
N GLY A 420 -10.63 -19.25 1.62
CA GLY A 420 -9.50 -20.01 1.11
C GLY A 420 -8.39 -20.16 2.15
N THR A 421 -7.25 -20.75 1.77
CA THR A 421 -6.13 -20.98 2.68
C THR A 421 -4.81 -20.36 2.16
N PRO A 422 -4.26 -19.35 2.86
CA PRO A 422 -4.89 -18.60 3.96
C PRO A 422 -6.11 -17.78 3.45
N PRO A 423 -7.01 -17.34 4.35
CA PRO A 423 -8.11 -16.45 3.96
C PRO A 423 -7.57 -15.11 3.47
N LEU A 424 -7.97 -14.68 2.28
CA LEU A 424 -7.53 -13.43 1.68
C LEU A 424 -8.64 -12.38 1.67
N ALA A 425 -8.21 -11.13 1.76
CA ALA A 425 -9.12 -9.99 1.80
C ALA A 425 -8.89 -9.04 0.64
N SER A 426 -9.98 -8.40 0.24
CA SER A 426 -9.99 -7.21 -0.61
C SER A 426 -10.81 -6.11 0.04
N PHE A 427 -10.44 -4.87 -0.25
CA PHE A 427 -10.97 -3.69 0.41
C PHE A 427 -11.59 -2.72 -0.60
N ARG A 428 -12.65 -2.04 -0.17
CA ARG A 428 -13.24 -0.89 -0.87
C ARG A 428 -13.62 0.18 0.12
N ARG A 429 -13.46 1.45 -0.27
CA ARG A 429 -13.77 2.59 0.60
C ARG A 429 -14.92 3.41 0.04
N ALA A 430 -15.94 3.66 0.86
CA ALA A 430 -16.98 4.66 0.62
C ALA A 430 -16.62 5.96 1.34
N ILE A 431 -16.74 7.09 0.66
CA ILE A 431 -16.53 8.43 1.23
C ILE A 431 -17.85 9.20 1.11
N ILE A 432 -18.56 9.34 2.22
CA ILE A 432 -19.85 10.02 2.28
C ILE A 432 -19.61 11.47 2.71
N SER A 433 -19.78 12.41 1.77
CA SER A 433 -19.70 13.84 2.05
C SER A 433 -21.02 14.34 2.64
N VAL A 434 -20.99 14.78 3.90
CA VAL A 434 -22.16 15.26 4.63
C VAL A 434 -22.30 16.78 4.48
N ASN A 435 -23.33 17.22 3.76
CA ASN A 435 -23.58 18.63 3.46
C ASN A 435 -24.97 19.09 3.88
#